data_AF-R6B1K3-F1
#
_entry.id   AF-R6B1K3-F1
#
_cell.length_a   1.000
_cell.length_b   1.000
_cell.length_c   1.000
_cell.angle_alpha   90.00
_cell.angle_beta   90.00
_cell.angle_gamma   90.00
#
_symmetry.space_group_name_H-M   'P 1'
#
loop_
_entity.id
_entity.type
_entity.pdbx_description
1 polymer ?
#
loop_
_entity_poly.entity_id
_entity_poly.type
_entity_poly.pdbx_seq_one_letter_code
_entity_poly.pdbx_strand_id
1 'polypeptide(L)'
;MKRSSQTEKKVFSSANGFEKRPAAKKNCADYGFCAAQIFIALTTAVSLLFGKKLGWNLRENMLICIMTSVLLFSPWLAEHVLRVSFPPILKLLFMLLIMGGPIFGKIYKFYYIIPFWDKSLHVSSGFLFAVIGAVLPDVLDSGNKSHSHALKLVSALSFTLAIAAVWEFYEYAMDTFFGMDMQQDTIVSGINSYLLGSEKGVAGSISDIQSVIVNGEELSINGYLDIGLIDTMQDMLVCTLGGICYCVCFILCEHGVKLLGKFNSLLPYRSSAMPCFDRSGICSDETGRTDEESKTSAA
;
A
#
# COMPACT_ATOMS: atom_id res chain seq x y z
N MET A 1 -25.76 58.61 -22.61
CA MET A 1 -25.43 57.18 -22.54
C MET A 1 -23.90 57.00 -22.51
N LYS A 2 -23.27 56.96 -21.33
CA LYS A 2 -21.83 56.62 -21.17
C LYS A 2 -21.59 56.25 -19.70
N ARG A 3 -22.12 55.10 -19.25
CA ARG A 3 -21.85 54.57 -17.90
C ARG A 3 -21.84 53.03 -17.82
N SER A 4 -21.58 52.35 -18.94
CA SER A 4 -21.60 50.88 -19.00
C SER A 4 -20.23 50.21 -19.17
N SER A 5 -19.20 50.91 -19.65
CA SER A 5 -17.95 50.23 -20.07
C SER A 5 -16.85 50.13 -19.01
N GLN A 6 -17.00 50.78 -17.85
CA GLN A 6 -16.01 50.70 -16.75
C GLN A 6 -16.34 49.60 -15.74
N THR A 7 -17.63 49.26 -15.56
CA THR A 7 -18.06 48.21 -14.64
C THR A 7 -17.72 46.82 -15.17
N GLU A 8 -17.89 46.57 -16.48
CA GLU A 8 -17.52 45.29 -17.10
C GLU A 8 -16.01 45.02 -17.09
N LYS A 9 -15.17 46.05 -17.23
CA LYS A 9 -13.71 45.88 -17.12
C LYS A 9 -13.24 45.55 -15.70
N LYS A 10 -13.98 45.97 -14.66
CA LYS A 10 -13.67 45.60 -13.26
C LYS A 10 -14.11 44.17 -12.92
N VAL A 11 -15.23 43.70 -13.49
CA VAL A 11 -15.72 42.32 -13.28
C VAL A 11 -14.79 41.30 -13.96
N PHE A 12 -14.28 41.59 -15.15
CA PHE A 12 -13.34 40.69 -15.84
C PHE A 12 -11.89 40.74 -15.33
N SER A 13 -11.47 41.81 -14.62
CA SER A 13 -10.15 41.86 -13.98
C SER A 13 -10.08 41.06 -12.68
N SER A 14 -11.23 40.76 -12.05
CA SER A 14 -11.28 39.98 -10.81
C SER A 14 -11.25 38.46 -11.04
N ALA A 15 -11.42 38.00 -12.29
CA ALA A 15 -11.39 36.57 -12.65
C ALA A 15 -9.96 36.02 -12.86
N ASN A 16 -8.93 36.88 -12.86
CA ASN A 16 -7.53 36.48 -12.93
C ASN A 16 -6.86 36.29 -11.55
N GLY A 17 -7.66 36.37 -10.48
CA GLY A 17 -7.25 36.05 -9.11
C GLY A 17 -7.28 34.55 -8.81
N PHE A 18 -6.97 33.68 -9.78
CA PHE A 18 -6.46 32.36 -9.43
C PHE A 18 -5.08 32.62 -8.82
N GLU A 19 -5.02 32.82 -7.50
CA GLU A 19 -3.80 32.59 -6.75
C GLU A 19 -3.22 31.28 -7.29
N LYS A 20 -2.07 31.36 -7.94
CA LYS A 20 -1.33 30.18 -8.35
C LYS A 20 -1.23 29.33 -7.10
N ARG A 21 -1.93 28.20 -7.08
CA ARG A 21 -1.78 27.17 -6.06
C ARG A 21 -0.27 27.07 -5.82
N PRO A 22 0.25 27.36 -4.62
CA PRO A 22 1.68 27.38 -4.40
C PRO A 22 2.20 26.04 -4.91
N ALA A 23 3.11 26.08 -5.89
CA ALA A 23 3.63 24.88 -6.50
C ALA A 23 4.11 23.98 -5.37
N ALA A 24 3.54 22.77 -5.26
CA ALA A 24 3.94 21.84 -4.22
C ALA A 24 5.46 21.72 -4.29
N LYS A 25 6.16 22.15 -3.23
CA LYS A 25 7.61 22.04 -3.17
C LYS A 25 7.94 20.56 -3.33
N LYS A 26 8.62 20.20 -4.42
CA LYS A 26 9.07 18.84 -4.67
C LYS A 26 9.85 18.37 -3.44
N ASN A 27 9.41 17.26 -2.86
CA ASN A 27 10.04 16.68 -1.68
C ASN A 27 10.85 15.43 -2.09
N CYS A 28 11.57 14.84 -1.13
CA CYS A 28 12.42 13.67 -1.37
C CYS A 28 11.66 12.49 -2.02
N ALA A 29 10.37 12.30 -1.70
CA ALA A 29 9.57 11.24 -2.28
C ALA A 29 9.28 11.46 -3.78
N ASP A 30 9.14 12.71 -4.24
CA ASP A 30 8.94 12.99 -5.68
C ASP A 30 10.19 12.63 -6.49
N TYR A 31 11.39 12.90 -5.94
CA TYR A 31 12.65 12.47 -6.55
C TYR A 31 12.81 10.94 -6.53
N GLY A 32 12.44 10.30 -5.41
CA GLY A 32 12.41 8.84 -5.28
C GLY A 32 11.50 8.19 -6.32
N PHE A 33 10.31 8.77 -6.53
CA PHE A 33 9.37 8.32 -7.55
C PHE A 33 9.96 8.40 -8.96
N CYS A 34 10.53 9.56 -9.33
CA CYS A 34 11.17 9.72 -10.63
C CYS A 34 12.32 8.72 -10.82
N ALA A 35 13.15 8.53 -9.79
CA ALA A 35 14.25 7.56 -9.84
C ALA A 35 13.75 6.13 -10.04
N ALA A 36 12.71 5.72 -9.32
CA ALA A 36 12.10 4.40 -9.47
C ALA A 36 11.51 4.19 -10.88
N GLN A 37 10.81 5.18 -11.43
CA GLN A 37 10.27 5.12 -12.79
C GLN A 37 11.37 5.01 -13.85
N ILE A 38 12.46 5.79 -13.70
CA ILE A 38 13.64 5.68 -14.58
C ILE A 38 14.25 4.29 -14.48
N PHE A 39 14.38 3.74 -13.27
CA PHE A 39 14.91 2.39 -13.07
C PHE A 39 14.04 1.30 -13.73
N ILE A 40 12.71 1.42 -13.63
CA ILE A 40 11.77 0.51 -14.33
C ILE A 40 11.92 0.65 -15.85
N ALA A 41 12.03 1.88 -16.37
CA ALA A 41 12.24 2.11 -17.80
C ALA A 41 13.55 1.49 -18.31
N LEU A 42 14.63 1.61 -17.52
CA LEU A 42 15.90 0.95 -17.81
C LEU A 42 15.77 -0.58 -17.76
N THR A 43 15.09 -1.13 -16.76
CA THR A 43 14.83 -2.58 -16.64
C THR A 43 14.03 -3.10 -17.84
N THR A 44 13.07 -2.31 -18.30
CA THR A 44 12.27 -2.57 -19.51
C THR A 44 13.14 -2.58 -20.76
N ALA A 45 13.98 -1.56 -20.94
CA ALA A 45 14.91 -1.48 -22.07
C ALA A 45 15.91 -2.65 -22.08
N VAL A 46 16.47 -3.01 -20.92
CA VAL A 46 17.37 -4.16 -20.78
C VAL A 46 16.64 -5.46 -21.11
N SER A 47 15.40 -5.64 -20.65
CA SER A 47 14.60 -6.82 -20.98
C SER A 47 14.35 -6.95 -22.48
N LEU A 48 14.07 -5.83 -23.17
CA LEU A 48 13.85 -5.81 -24.62
C LEU A 48 15.14 -6.11 -25.41
N LEU A 49 16.26 -5.51 -25.01
CA LEU A 49 17.52 -5.57 -25.78
C LEU A 49 18.36 -6.82 -25.45
N PHE A 50 18.33 -7.26 -24.20
CA PHE A 50 19.24 -8.29 -23.67
C PHE A 50 18.53 -9.44 -22.96
N GLY A 51 17.20 -9.42 -22.83
CA GLY A 51 16.45 -10.41 -22.05
C GLY A 51 16.73 -11.86 -22.46
N LYS A 52 16.75 -12.15 -23.77
CA LYS A 52 17.08 -13.49 -24.27
C LYS A 52 18.49 -13.97 -23.86
N LYS A 53 19.47 -13.06 -23.84
CA LYS A 53 20.85 -13.37 -23.43
C LYS A 53 20.96 -13.59 -21.92
N LEU A 54 20.13 -12.90 -21.14
CA LEU A 54 20.07 -13.01 -19.68
C LEU A 54 19.17 -14.16 -19.20
N GLY A 55 18.51 -14.90 -20.11
CA GLY A 55 17.53 -15.92 -19.74
C GLY A 55 16.26 -15.35 -19.11
N TRP A 56 15.96 -14.07 -19.34
CA TRP A 56 14.77 -13.41 -18.81
C TRP A 56 13.55 -13.66 -19.69
N ASN A 57 12.41 -13.93 -19.05
CA ASN A 57 11.14 -14.02 -19.73
C ASN A 57 10.65 -12.60 -20.08
N LEU A 58 10.66 -12.26 -21.37
CA LEU A 58 10.27 -10.94 -21.83
C LEU A 58 8.82 -10.62 -21.46
N ARG A 59 7.89 -11.56 -21.64
CA ARG A 59 6.46 -11.32 -21.39
C ARG A 59 6.22 -10.99 -19.93
N GLU A 60 6.74 -11.82 -19.03
CA GLU A 60 6.62 -11.62 -17.58
C GLU A 60 7.25 -10.30 -17.15
N ASN A 61 8.48 -10.01 -17.60
CA ASN A 61 9.16 -8.77 -17.24
C ASN A 61 8.38 -7.53 -17.71
N MET A 62 7.74 -7.57 -18.90
CA MET A 62 6.91 -6.45 -19.36
C MET A 62 5.67 -6.26 -18.47
N LEU A 63 4.97 -7.34 -18.13
CA LEU A 63 3.81 -7.30 -17.24
C LEU A 63 4.21 -6.74 -15.86
N ILE A 64 5.30 -7.24 -15.29
CA ILE A 64 5.85 -6.78 -14.02
C ILE A 64 6.24 -5.30 -14.06
N CYS A 65 6.96 -4.86 -15.10
CA CYS A 65 7.37 -3.45 -15.23
C CYS A 65 6.18 -2.51 -15.34
N ILE A 66 5.18 -2.85 -16.18
CA ILE A 66 3.96 -2.05 -16.35
C ILE A 66 3.19 -1.96 -15.03
N MET A 67 2.94 -3.11 -14.40
CA MET A 67 2.20 -3.20 -13.15
C MET A 67 2.88 -2.43 -12.03
N THR A 68 4.20 -2.60 -11.86
CA THR A 68 4.98 -1.87 -10.85
C THR A 68 4.96 -0.36 -11.13
N SER A 69 5.11 0.06 -12.39
CA SER A 69 5.08 1.48 -12.76
C SER A 69 3.75 2.14 -12.39
N VAL A 70 2.62 1.44 -12.59
CA VAL A 70 1.29 1.89 -12.17
C VAL A 70 1.16 1.87 -10.65
N LEU A 71 1.59 0.81 -9.99
CA LEU A 71 1.43 0.63 -8.55
C LEU A 71 2.24 1.66 -7.74
N LEU A 72 3.35 2.16 -8.27
CA LEU A 72 4.13 3.23 -7.64
C LEU A 72 3.34 4.52 -7.41
N PHE A 73 2.23 4.77 -8.10
CA PHE A 73 1.36 5.91 -7.83
C PHE A 73 0.45 5.72 -6.59
N SER A 74 0.36 4.51 -6.05
CA SER A 74 -0.55 4.16 -4.97
C SER A 74 -0.42 5.02 -3.69
N PRO A 75 0.77 5.48 -3.23
CA PRO A 75 0.84 6.34 -2.05
C PRO A 75 0.11 7.68 -2.25
N TRP A 76 0.21 8.28 -3.44
CA TRP A 76 -0.47 9.54 -3.77
C TRP A 76 -1.98 9.32 -3.98
N LEU A 77 -2.35 8.18 -4.58
CA LEU A 77 -3.75 7.80 -4.71
C LEU A 77 -4.38 7.62 -3.32
N ALA A 78 -3.70 6.93 -2.40
CA ALA A 78 -4.15 6.73 -1.03
C ALA A 78 -4.32 8.06 -0.28
N GLU A 79 -3.34 8.99 -0.38
CA GLU A 79 -3.49 10.34 0.18
C GLU A 79 -4.74 11.06 -0.36
N HIS A 80 -4.98 10.95 -1.67
CA HIS A 80 -6.11 11.62 -2.30
C HIS A 80 -7.45 11.03 -1.83
N VAL A 81 -7.57 9.71 -1.82
CA VAL A 81 -8.79 8.98 -1.43
C VAL A 81 -9.08 9.17 0.07
N LEU A 82 -8.07 9.00 0.91
CA LEU A 82 -8.18 9.11 2.37
C LEU A 82 -8.16 10.57 2.86
N ARG A 83 -7.86 11.54 1.98
CA ARG A 83 -7.72 12.97 2.34
C ARG A 83 -6.73 13.23 3.47
N VAL A 84 -5.64 12.48 3.47
CA VAL A 84 -4.52 12.60 4.43
C VAL A 84 -3.23 12.95 3.68
N SER A 85 -2.22 13.38 4.43
CA SER A 85 -0.88 13.58 3.92
C SER A 85 0.07 12.57 4.54
N PHE A 86 0.80 11.85 3.68
CA PHE A 86 1.82 10.90 4.08
C PHE A 86 3.17 11.60 4.18
N PRO A 87 3.94 11.35 5.26
CA PRO A 87 5.29 11.88 5.36
C PRO A 87 6.16 11.30 4.23
N PRO A 88 7.13 12.06 3.67
CA PRO A 88 7.94 11.59 2.54
C PRO A 88 8.64 10.24 2.80
N ILE A 89 9.04 9.98 4.04
CA ILE A 89 9.65 8.70 4.42
C ILE A 89 8.69 7.53 4.24
N LEU A 90 7.40 7.68 4.59
CA LEU A 90 6.41 6.62 4.42
C LEU A 90 6.19 6.30 2.94
N LYS A 91 6.14 7.32 2.08
CA LYS A 91 6.06 7.13 0.63
C LYS A 91 7.29 6.38 0.08
N LEU A 92 8.48 6.74 0.53
CA LEU A 92 9.72 6.06 0.15
C LEU A 92 9.72 4.59 0.57
N LEU A 93 9.26 4.28 1.78
CA LEU A 93 9.14 2.91 2.26
C LEU A 93 8.14 2.09 1.43
N PHE A 94 6.97 2.64 1.10
CA PHE A 94 6.03 1.97 0.19
C PHE A 94 6.61 1.77 -1.22
N MET A 95 7.31 2.76 -1.77
CA MET A 95 7.98 2.59 -3.06
C MET A 95 9.04 1.48 -3.01
N LEU A 96 9.80 1.37 -1.92
CA LEU A 96 10.75 0.27 -1.74
C LEU A 96 10.06 -1.09 -1.69
N LEU A 97 8.91 -1.22 -1.01
CA LEU A 97 8.12 -2.45 -1.00
C LEU A 97 7.59 -2.82 -2.40
N ILE A 98 7.00 -1.84 -3.10
CA ILE A 98 6.44 -2.01 -4.45
C ILE A 98 7.52 -2.43 -5.45
N MET A 99 8.74 -1.93 -5.31
CA MET A 99 9.88 -2.36 -6.12
C MET A 99 10.46 -3.71 -5.65
N GLY A 100 10.34 -3.99 -4.35
CA GLY A 100 10.97 -5.09 -3.64
C GLY A 100 10.61 -6.47 -4.18
N GLY A 101 9.32 -6.77 -4.29
CA GLY A 101 8.86 -8.07 -4.78
C GLY A 101 8.93 -8.17 -6.30
N PRO A 102 8.14 -7.36 -7.04
CA PRO A 102 8.04 -7.45 -8.49
C PRO A 102 9.38 -7.24 -9.22
N ILE A 103 10.10 -6.16 -8.96
CA ILE A 103 11.33 -5.83 -9.71
C ILE A 103 12.51 -6.60 -9.13
N PHE A 104 12.83 -6.39 -7.84
CA PHE A 104 14.02 -6.99 -7.26
C PHE A 104 13.85 -8.50 -7.02
N GLY A 105 12.71 -8.92 -6.51
CA GLY A 105 12.38 -10.33 -6.27
C GLY A 105 12.26 -11.14 -7.57
N LYS A 106 11.27 -10.84 -8.43
CA LYS A 106 10.98 -11.67 -9.61
C LYS A 106 11.96 -11.46 -10.78
N ILE A 107 12.29 -10.24 -11.17
CA ILE A 107 13.18 -9.98 -12.32
C ILE A 107 14.65 -10.23 -11.94
N TYR A 108 15.12 -9.58 -10.86
CA TYR A 108 16.51 -9.68 -10.42
C TYR A 108 16.81 -10.88 -9.49
N LYS A 109 15.82 -11.74 -9.26
CA LYS A 109 15.95 -13.03 -8.55
C LYS A 109 16.35 -12.90 -7.08
N PHE A 110 16.02 -11.80 -6.41
CA PHE A 110 16.39 -11.61 -5.00
C PHE A 110 15.73 -12.63 -4.06
N TYR A 111 14.57 -13.18 -4.44
CA TYR A 111 13.95 -14.30 -3.73
C TYR A 111 14.86 -15.52 -3.57
N TYR A 112 15.79 -15.72 -4.51
CA TYR A 112 16.70 -16.87 -4.53
C TYR A 112 18.11 -16.53 -4.03
N ILE A 113 18.44 -15.23 -3.95
CA ILE A 113 19.79 -14.76 -3.64
C ILE A 113 19.90 -14.27 -2.19
N ILE A 114 18.86 -13.57 -1.70
CA ILE A 114 18.88 -12.95 -0.38
C ILE A 114 17.98 -13.77 0.56
N PRO A 115 18.55 -14.38 1.61
CA PRO A 115 17.76 -15.13 2.58
C PRO A 115 16.65 -14.28 3.20
N PHE A 116 15.45 -14.84 3.28
CA PHE A 116 14.27 -14.21 3.87
C PHE A 116 13.82 -12.90 3.18
N TRP A 117 14.27 -12.64 1.94
CA TRP A 117 13.87 -11.43 1.19
C TRP A 117 12.35 -11.25 1.18
N ASP A 118 11.66 -12.29 0.76
CA ASP A 118 10.21 -12.32 0.66
C ASP A 118 9.52 -12.04 2.01
N LYS A 119 9.81 -12.87 3.02
CA LYS A 119 9.31 -12.71 4.39
C LYS A 119 9.59 -11.31 4.95
N SER A 120 10.73 -10.70 4.64
CA SER A 120 11.05 -9.34 5.09
C SER A 120 10.16 -8.28 4.46
N LEU A 121 9.77 -8.46 3.19
CA LEU A 121 8.82 -7.60 2.49
C LEU A 121 7.43 -7.74 3.12
N HIS A 122 6.97 -8.97 3.40
CA HIS A 122 5.67 -9.21 4.02
C HIS A 122 5.57 -8.65 5.44
N VAL A 123 6.58 -8.84 6.30
CA VAL A 123 6.61 -8.20 7.64
C VAL A 123 6.57 -6.68 7.53
N SER A 124 7.38 -6.12 6.64
CA SER A 124 7.46 -4.66 6.45
C SER A 124 6.15 -4.09 5.88
N SER A 125 5.55 -4.78 4.92
CA SER A 125 4.25 -4.48 4.35
C SER A 125 3.17 -4.48 5.42
N GLY A 126 3.11 -5.55 6.22
CA GLY A 126 2.17 -5.66 7.32
C GLY A 126 2.26 -4.51 8.31
N PHE A 127 3.48 -4.14 8.69
CA PHE A 127 3.72 -3.01 9.59
C PHE A 127 3.27 -1.67 8.98
N LEU A 128 3.62 -1.38 7.72
CA LEU A 128 3.29 -0.10 7.08
C LEU A 128 1.80 0.04 6.77
N PHE A 129 1.12 -1.04 6.37
CA PHE A 129 -0.33 -0.99 6.22
C PHE A 129 -1.05 -0.86 7.56
N ALA A 130 -0.53 -1.44 8.64
CA ALA A 130 -1.06 -1.20 9.99
C ALA A 130 -0.95 0.27 10.41
N VAL A 131 0.13 0.98 10.03
CA VAL A 131 0.25 2.44 10.23
C VAL A 131 -0.92 3.20 9.58
N ILE A 132 -1.28 2.85 8.35
CA ILE A 132 -2.41 3.46 7.64
C ILE A 132 -3.73 3.07 8.28
N GLY A 133 -3.91 1.78 8.55
CA GLY A 133 -5.14 1.22 9.12
C GLY A 133 -5.48 1.78 10.50
N ALA A 134 -4.47 2.12 11.31
CA ALA A 134 -4.68 2.71 12.63
C ALA A 134 -5.28 4.12 12.60
N VAL A 135 -5.01 4.88 11.53
CA VAL A 135 -5.51 6.25 11.35
C VAL A 135 -6.89 6.26 10.67
N LEU A 136 -7.28 5.15 10.04
CA LEU A 136 -8.51 5.03 9.26
C LEU A 136 -9.79 5.40 10.04
N PRO A 137 -10.00 5.01 11.32
CA PRO A 137 -11.20 5.39 12.07
C PRO A 137 -11.35 6.92 12.20
N ASP A 138 -10.25 7.62 12.50
CA ASP A 138 -10.23 9.08 12.66
C ASP A 138 -10.44 9.81 11.32
N VAL A 139 -10.04 9.18 10.21
CA VAL A 139 -10.25 9.70 8.85
C VAL A 139 -11.70 9.53 8.41
N LEU A 140 -12.28 8.36 8.66
CA LEU A 140 -13.63 8.01 8.20
C LEU A 140 -14.72 8.69 9.03
N ASP A 141 -14.53 8.81 10.34
CA ASP A 141 -15.45 9.54 11.22
C ASP A 141 -14.79 10.82 11.76
N SER A 142 -14.65 11.78 10.85
CA SER A 142 -13.96 13.03 11.15
C SER A 142 -14.72 14.00 12.07
N GLY A 143 -15.98 13.68 12.42
CA GLY A 143 -16.76 14.41 13.42
C GLY A 143 -16.32 14.09 14.85
N ASN A 144 -15.68 12.94 15.05
CA ASN A 144 -15.12 12.53 16.32
C ASN A 144 -13.63 12.94 16.42
N LYS A 145 -13.24 13.57 17.53
CA LYS A 145 -11.88 14.13 17.68
C LYS A 145 -10.79 13.06 17.80
N SER A 146 -11.12 11.87 18.32
CA SER A 146 -10.25 10.69 18.32
C SER A 146 -11.02 9.46 18.76
N HIS A 147 -10.78 8.34 18.08
CA HIS A 147 -11.30 7.04 18.49
C HIS A 147 -10.46 6.39 19.60
N SER A 148 -11.03 5.36 20.23
CA SER A 148 -10.32 4.58 21.24
C SER A 148 -9.13 3.84 20.65
N HIS A 149 -8.08 3.62 21.45
CA HIS A 149 -6.91 2.86 21.01
C HIS A 149 -7.27 1.43 20.57
N ALA A 150 -8.24 0.80 21.24
CA ALA A 150 -8.74 -0.51 20.86
C ALA A 150 -9.29 -0.51 19.42
N LEU A 151 -10.09 0.49 19.05
CA LEU A 151 -10.63 0.59 17.69
C LEU A 151 -9.51 0.82 16.66
N LYS A 152 -8.52 1.67 16.97
CA LYS A 152 -7.37 1.92 16.09
C LYS A 152 -6.54 0.65 15.86
N LEU A 153 -6.30 -0.15 16.91
CA LEU A 153 -5.56 -1.41 16.80
C LEU A 153 -6.32 -2.48 15.98
N VAL A 154 -7.63 -2.61 16.21
CA VAL A 154 -8.48 -3.54 15.42
C VAL A 154 -8.53 -3.10 13.95
N SER A 155 -8.64 -1.80 13.71
CA SER A 155 -8.61 -1.23 12.35
C SER A 155 -7.25 -1.47 11.68
N ALA A 156 -6.15 -1.30 12.40
CA ALA A 156 -4.79 -1.54 11.90
C ALA A 156 -4.61 -2.98 11.42
N LEU A 157 -4.98 -3.98 12.23
CA LEU A 157 -4.87 -5.39 11.88
C LEU A 157 -5.84 -5.79 10.76
N SER A 158 -7.10 -5.34 10.84
CA SER A 158 -8.12 -5.63 9.82
C SER A 158 -7.72 -5.07 8.46
N PHE A 159 -7.23 -3.83 8.42
CA PHE A 159 -6.79 -3.20 7.18
C PHE A 159 -5.55 -3.89 6.60
N THR A 160 -4.60 -4.27 7.45
CA THR A 160 -3.41 -5.03 7.03
C THR A 160 -3.79 -6.34 6.36
N LEU A 161 -4.67 -7.12 6.99
CA LEU A 161 -5.17 -8.38 6.45
C LEU A 161 -5.96 -8.19 5.15
N ALA A 162 -6.77 -7.13 5.06
CA ALA A 162 -7.52 -6.84 3.85
C ALA A 162 -6.60 -6.53 2.65
N ILE A 163 -5.54 -5.74 2.88
CA ILE A 163 -4.56 -5.44 1.82
C ILE A 163 -3.74 -6.66 1.44
N ALA A 164 -3.33 -7.47 2.42
CA ALA A 164 -2.63 -8.72 2.15
C ALA A 164 -3.51 -9.65 1.27
N ALA A 165 -4.79 -9.83 1.61
CA ALA A 165 -5.70 -10.63 0.79
C ALA A 165 -5.89 -10.08 -0.64
N VAL A 166 -5.90 -8.76 -0.82
CA VAL A 166 -5.96 -8.13 -2.15
C VAL A 166 -4.70 -8.43 -2.96
N TRP A 167 -3.52 -8.50 -2.32
CA TRP A 167 -2.29 -8.93 -2.97
C TRP A 167 -2.38 -10.39 -3.40
N GLU A 168 -2.84 -11.30 -2.53
CA GLU A 168 -3.05 -12.72 -2.87
C GLU A 168 -4.03 -12.91 -4.05
N PHE A 169 -5.10 -12.12 -4.10
CA PHE A 169 -6.03 -12.16 -5.24
C PHE A 169 -5.36 -11.71 -6.54
N TYR A 170 -4.44 -10.76 -6.46
CA TYR A 170 -3.66 -10.32 -7.61
C TYR A 170 -2.72 -11.43 -8.09
N GLU A 171 -1.98 -12.07 -7.20
CA GLU A 171 -1.06 -13.16 -7.54
C GLU A 171 -1.79 -14.32 -8.18
N TYR A 172 -2.88 -14.78 -7.56
CA TYR A 172 -3.75 -15.80 -8.12
C TYR A 172 -4.27 -15.44 -9.53
N ALA A 173 -4.64 -14.17 -9.74
CA ALA A 173 -5.07 -13.71 -11.06
C ALA A 173 -3.93 -13.75 -12.09
N MET A 174 -2.71 -13.40 -11.71
CA MET A 174 -1.55 -13.47 -12.60
C MET A 174 -1.22 -14.91 -12.98
N ASP A 175 -1.29 -15.83 -12.02
CA ASP A 175 -0.97 -17.23 -12.26
C ASP A 175 -2.04 -17.89 -13.13
N THR A 176 -3.31 -17.60 -12.85
CA THR A 176 -4.45 -18.15 -13.61
C THR A 176 -4.56 -17.57 -15.03
N PHE A 177 -4.45 -16.25 -15.19
CA PHE A 177 -4.79 -15.59 -16.47
C PHE A 177 -3.57 -15.26 -17.34
N PHE A 178 -2.37 -15.16 -16.76
CA PHE A 178 -1.15 -14.77 -17.47
C PHE A 178 -0.08 -15.88 -17.48
N GLY A 179 -0.38 -17.02 -16.85
CA GLY A 179 0.52 -18.19 -16.76
C GLY A 179 1.84 -17.81 -16.10
N MET A 180 1.75 -17.00 -15.05
CA MET A 180 2.87 -16.68 -14.17
C MET A 180 2.93 -17.69 -13.02
N ASP A 181 3.98 -17.55 -12.21
CA ASP A 181 4.19 -18.30 -10.97
C ASP A 181 4.54 -17.27 -9.88
N MET A 182 3.51 -16.58 -9.41
CA MET A 182 3.58 -15.58 -8.35
C MET A 182 3.51 -16.26 -6.99
N GLN A 183 2.53 -17.15 -6.79
CA GLN A 183 2.27 -17.89 -5.57
C GLN A 183 3.17 -19.13 -5.46
N GLN A 184 4.41 -18.94 -5.02
CA GLN A 184 5.51 -19.90 -5.14
C GLN A 184 5.14 -21.35 -4.77
N ASP A 185 5.62 -22.29 -5.58
CA ASP A 185 5.37 -23.71 -5.38
C ASP A 185 5.93 -24.26 -4.05
N THR A 186 5.13 -25.11 -3.38
CA THR A 186 5.56 -25.91 -2.23
C THR A 186 5.41 -27.40 -2.51
N ILE A 187 6.47 -28.18 -2.26
CA ILE A 187 6.41 -29.64 -2.34
C ILE A 187 5.85 -30.18 -1.02
N VAL A 188 4.73 -30.91 -1.10
CA VAL A 188 4.09 -31.56 0.05
C VAL A 188 4.11 -33.08 -0.11
N SER A 189 4.34 -33.79 1.00
CA SER A 189 4.41 -35.25 1.02
C SER A 189 3.09 -35.93 1.42
N GLY A 190 2.02 -35.16 1.63
CA GLY A 190 0.72 -35.71 1.98
C GLY A 190 -0.42 -34.74 1.70
N ILE A 191 -1.60 -35.29 1.43
CA ILE A 191 -2.83 -34.57 1.10
C ILE A 191 -3.94 -35.11 1.98
N ASN A 192 -4.68 -34.20 2.61
CA ASN A 192 -5.94 -34.51 3.30
C ASN A 192 -7.07 -33.81 2.56
N SER A 193 -8.08 -34.55 2.11
CA SER A 193 -9.17 -33.99 1.33
C SER A 193 -10.47 -34.77 1.52
N TYR A 194 -11.59 -34.05 1.58
CA TYR A 194 -12.92 -34.66 1.54
C TYR A 194 -13.22 -35.36 0.22
N LEU A 195 -12.53 -35.01 -0.88
CA LEU A 195 -12.67 -35.70 -2.16
C LEU A 195 -12.01 -37.07 -2.18
N LEU A 196 -11.06 -37.32 -1.26
CA LEU A 196 -10.40 -38.61 -1.10
C LEU A 196 -11.15 -39.54 -0.13
N GLY A 197 -12.18 -39.03 0.55
CA GLY A 197 -12.97 -39.80 1.50
C GLY A 197 -13.87 -40.82 0.81
N SER A 198 -14.15 -41.92 1.49
CA SER A 198 -15.11 -42.92 1.02
C SER A 198 -16.56 -42.42 1.06
N GLU A 199 -16.84 -41.41 1.87
CA GLU A 199 -18.19 -40.88 2.12
C GLU A 199 -18.21 -39.35 2.24
N LYS A 200 -19.38 -38.75 2.02
CA LYS A 200 -19.57 -37.29 2.11
C LYS A 200 -19.32 -36.80 3.54
N GLY A 201 -18.36 -35.88 3.70
CA GLY A 201 -18.02 -35.30 5.00
C GLY A 201 -17.00 -36.11 5.80
N VAL A 202 -16.45 -37.17 5.22
CA VAL A 202 -15.29 -37.89 5.77
C VAL A 202 -14.06 -37.52 4.95
N ALA A 203 -12.99 -37.05 5.58
CA ALA A 203 -11.75 -36.75 4.88
C ALA A 203 -10.96 -38.05 4.64
N GLY A 204 -10.46 -38.23 3.42
CA GLY A 204 -9.44 -39.23 3.11
C GLY A 204 -8.05 -38.60 3.09
N SER A 205 -7.03 -39.45 3.13
CA SER A 205 -5.62 -39.03 3.22
C SER A 205 -4.76 -39.84 2.27
N ILE A 206 -3.81 -39.17 1.62
CA ILE A 206 -2.65 -39.79 0.98
C ILE A 206 -1.43 -39.30 1.75
N SER A 207 -0.59 -40.22 2.18
CA SER A 207 0.65 -39.94 2.91
C SER A 207 1.85 -40.52 2.18
N ASP A 208 3.03 -39.98 2.44
CA ASP A 208 4.29 -40.45 1.88
C ASP A 208 4.28 -40.44 0.34
N ILE A 209 3.83 -39.32 -0.23
CA ILE A 209 3.81 -39.11 -1.67
C ILE A 209 5.27 -39.00 -2.15
N GLN A 210 5.73 -40.00 -2.90
CA GLN A 210 7.07 -40.05 -3.49
C GLN A 210 7.05 -39.70 -4.99
N SER A 211 5.92 -39.89 -5.68
CA SER A 211 5.81 -39.69 -7.12
C SER A 211 4.40 -39.26 -7.52
N VAL A 212 4.29 -38.33 -8.46
CA VAL A 212 3.02 -37.92 -9.10
C VAL A 212 3.16 -38.08 -10.61
N ILE A 213 2.16 -38.68 -11.26
CA ILE A 213 2.15 -38.87 -12.72
C ILE A 213 1.16 -37.88 -13.35
N VAL A 214 1.62 -37.05 -14.29
CA VAL A 214 0.82 -36.08 -15.04
C VAL A 214 0.91 -36.43 -16.52
N ASN A 215 -0.23 -36.75 -17.15
CA ASN A 215 -0.30 -37.14 -18.56
C ASN A 215 0.62 -38.31 -18.95
N GLY A 216 0.88 -39.24 -18.01
CA GLY A 216 1.73 -40.41 -18.23
C GLY A 216 3.23 -40.18 -17.97
N GLU A 217 3.63 -38.95 -17.64
CA GLU A 217 4.99 -38.61 -17.27
C GLU A 217 5.10 -38.37 -15.76
N GLU A 218 6.18 -38.85 -15.15
CA GLU A 218 6.44 -38.66 -13.73
C GLU A 218 6.98 -37.24 -13.47
N LEU A 219 6.26 -36.50 -12.62
CA LEU A 219 6.70 -35.24 -12.07
C LEU A 219 7.78 -35.53 -11.02
N SER A 220 9.05 -35.52 -11.45
CA SER A 220 10.23 -35.97 -10.69
C SER A 220 10.64 -35.01 -9.56
N ILE A 221 9.69 -34.64 -8.68
CA ILE A 221 9.86 -33.66 -7.60
C ILE A 221 9.82 -34.29 -6.20
N ASN A 222 9.64 -35.60 -6.09
CA ASN A 222 9.55 -36.34 -4.84
C ASN A 222 8.45 -35.82 -3.88
N GLY A 223 7.24 -35.66 -4.41
CA GLY A 223 6.10 -35.13 -3.68
C GLY A 223 4.95 -34.68 -4.59
N TYR A 224 3.95 -34.06 -3.98
CA TYR A 224 2.88 -33.36 -4.68
C TYR A 224 3.17 -31.86 -4.72
N LEU A 225 2.88 -31.23 -5.86
CA LEU A 225 3.11 -29.80 -6.08
C LEU A 225 1.89 -28.99 -5.61
N ASP A 226 2.04 -28.27 -4.50
CA ASP A 226 1.11 -27.21 -4.11
C ASP A 226 1.49 -25.93 -4.83
N ILE A 227 0.62 -25.48 -5.75
CA ILE A 227 0.88 -24.34 -6.64
C ILE A 227 0.57 -22.97 -6.03
N GLY A 228 0.57 -22.86 -4.69
CA GLY A 228 0.48 -21.55 -4.04
C GLY A 228 -0.41 -21.41 -2.81
N LEU A 229 -1.16 -22.43 -2.37
CA LEU A 229 -1.99 -22.32 -1.16
C LEU A 229 -1.10 -22.08 0.08
N ILE A 230 0.00 -22.82 0.18
CA ILE A 230 0.90 -22.70 1.33
C ILE A 230 1.61 -21.35 1.32
N ASP A 231 2.06 -20.88 0.15
CA ASP A 231 2.70 -19.57 -0.03
C ASP A 231 1.75 -18.45 0.41
N THR A 232 0.54 -18.44 -0.17
CA THR A 232 -0.55 -17.52 0.18
C THR A 232 -0.78 -17.42 1.69
N MET A 233 -0.88 -18.58 2.35
CA MET A 233 -1.14 -18.61 3.78
C MET A 233 0.08 -18.15 4.58
N GLN A 234 1.31 -18.47 4.15
CA GLN A 234 2.52 -17.98 4.78
C GLN A 234 2.61 -16.46 4.68
N ASP A 235 2.33 -15.88 3.52
CA ASP A 235 2.42 -14.44 3.27
C ASP A 235 1.40 -13.66 4.09
N MET A 236 0.16 -14.14 4.15
CA MET A 236 -0.88 -13.59 5.02
C MET A 236 -0.49 -13.63 6.50
N LEU A 237 0.10 -14.73 6.97
CA LEU A 237 0.56 -14.87 8.36
C LEU A 237 1.75 -13.96 8.67
N VAL A 238 2.70 -13.83 7.74
CA VAL A 238 3.89 -12.99 7.90
C VAL A 238 3.51 -11.50 7.85
N CYS A 239 2.56 -11.11 7.00
CA CYS A 239 1.94 -9.79 7.03
C CYS A 239 1.25 -9.51 8.37
N THR A 240 0.52 -10.49 8.91
CA THR A 240 -0.12 -10.39 10.22
C THR A 240 0.90 -10.13 11.32
N LEU A 241 2.05 -10.82 11.29
CA LEU A 241 3.14 -10.60 12.23
C LEU A 241 3.64 -9.14 12.17
N GLY A 242 3.81 -8.58 10.96
CA GLY A 242 4.15 -7.18 10.77
C GLY A 242 3.14 -6.22 11.41
N GLY A 243 1.85 -6.49 11.22
CA GLY A 243 0.77 -5.71 11.84
C GLY A 243 0.78 -5.81 13.37
N ILE A 244 1.02 -7.00 13.93
CA ILE A 244 1.16 -7.20 15.38
C ILE A 244 2.37 -6.41 15.90
N CYS A 245 3.51 -6.42 15.19
CA CYS A 245 4.67 -5.60 15.55
C CYS A 245 4.32 -4.11 15.63
N TYR A 246 3.54 -3.59 14.66
CA TYR A 246 3.04 -2.22 14.73
C TYR A 246 2.19 -1.99 15.98
N CYS A 247 1.24 -2.88 16.28
CA CYS A 247 0.37 -2.77 17.46
C CYS A 247 1.18 -2.73 18.76
N VAL A 248 2.21 -3.57 18.89
CA VAL A 248 3.11 -3.56 20.05
C VAL A 248 3.85 -2.23 20.14
N CYS A 249 4.43 -1.73 19.03
CA CYS A 249 5.08 -0.43 19.00
C CYS A 249 4.12 0.71 19.40
N PHE A 250 2.89 0.69 18.90
CA PHE A 250 1.86 1.67 19.24
C PHE A 250 1.58 1.67 20.75
N ILE A 251 1.35 0.50 21.36
CA ILE A 251 1.10 0.38 22.80
C ILE A 251 2.30 0.88 23.62
N LEU A 252 3.53 0.53 23.23
CA LEU A 252 4.74 0.96 23.93
C LEU A 252 4.95 2.49 23.85
N CYS A 253 4.63 3.11 22.70
CA CYS A 253 4.64 4.57 22.55
C CYS A 253 3.64 5.25 23.50
N GLU A 254 2.41 4.73 23.59
CA GLU A 254 1.38 5.24 24.50
C GLU A 254 1.78 5.11 25.98
N HIS A 255 2.60 4.12 26.33
CA HIS A 255 3.15 3.95 27.68
C HIS A 255 4.45 4.74 27.93
N GLY A 256 4.85 5.64 27.02
CA GLY A 256 5.95 6.58 27.23
C GLY A 256 7.35 6.04 26.97
N VAL A 257 7.49 4.94 26.21
CA VAL A 257 8.80 4.38 25.83
C VAL A 257 9.51 5.31 24.82
N LYS A 258 10.42 6.16 25.32
CA LYS A 258 11.12 7.20 24.53
C LYS A 258 11.96 6.69 23.36
N LEU A 259 12.40 5.42 23.39
CA LEU A 259 13.21 4.80 22.33
C LEU A 259 12.49 4.79 20.97
N LEU A 260 11.16 4.83 20.97
CA LEU A 260 10.31 4.85 19.78
C LEU A 260 9.91 6.27 19.35
N GLY A 261 10.54 7.34 19.85
CA GLY A 261 10.15 8.72 19.52
C GLY A 261 10.15 9.08 18.03
N LYS A 262 10.87 8.33 17.18
CA LYS A 262 10.83 8.47 15.71
C LYS A 262 9.64 7.77 15.05
N PHE A 263 8.96 6.86 15.74
CA PHE A 263 7.78 6.13 15.23
C PHE A 263 6.66 7.09 14.80
N ASN A 264 6.44 8.15 15.56
CA ASN A 264 5.43 9.16 15.25
C ASN A 264 5.69 9.91 13.93
N SER A 265 6.93 9.90 13.41
CA SER A 265 7.26 10.50 12.11
C SER A 265 6.75 9.71 10.91
N LEU A 266 6.30 8.46 11.14
CA LEU A 266 5.66 7.62 10.12
C LEU A 266 4.16 7.83 10.03
N LEU A 267 3.53 8.42 11.04
CA LEU A 267 2.08 8.56 11.10
C LEU A 267 1.58 9.56 10.03
N PRO A 268 0.57 9.19 9.23
CA PRO A 268 -0.16 10.15 8.41
C PRO A 268 -0.72 11.29 9.25
N TYR A 269 -0.72 12.49 8.69
CA TYR A 269 -1.36 13.65 9.31
C TYR A 269 -2.46 14.19 8.40
N ARG A 270 -3.44 14.86 9.00
CA ARG A 270 -4.55 15.44 8.25
C ARG A 270 -4.01 16.56 7.36
N SER A 271 -4.34 16.52 6.07
CA SER A 271 -4.01 17.62 5.16
C SER A 271 -4.85 18.84 5.51
N SER A 272 -4.21 19.97 5.81
CA SER A 272 -4.87 21.28 5.92
C SER A 272 -5.28 21.86 4.55
N ALA A 273 -4.88 21.19 3.46
CA ALA A 273 -4.94 21.73 2.10
C ALA A 273 -5.86 20.90 1.20
N MET A 274 -7.15 20.86 1.52
CA MET A 274 -8.20 20.80 0.50
C MET A 274 -9.36 21.67 0.99
N PRO A 275 -9.77 22.71 0.23
CA PRO A 275 -11.02 23.39 0.55
C PRO A 275 -12.10 22.31 0.56
N CYS A 276 -12.84 22.21 1.67
CA CYS A 276 -14.13 21.56 1.63
C CYS A 276 -14.88 22.14 0.43
N PHE A 277 -15.15 21.33 -0.58
CA PHE A 277 -16.28 21.63 -1.45
C PHE A 277 -17.52 21.36 -0.61
N ASP A 278 -17.80 22.31 0.29
CA ASP A 278 -19.03 22.31 1.03
C ASP A 278 -20.15 22.61 0.03
N ARG A 279 -21.18 21.77 0.04
CA ARG A 279 -22.33 21.89 -0.85
C ARG A 279 -23.23 23.06 -0.44
N SER A 280 -22.90 23.73 0.66
CA SER A 280 -23.42 25.03 1.09
C SER A 280 -22.34 26.11 0.91
N GLY A 281 -22.44 26.91 -0.15
CA GLY A 281 -21.50 28.01 -0.42
C GLY A 281 -21.60 29.17 0.58
N ILE A 282 -21.06 29.01 1.79
CA ILE A 282 -20.82 30.12 2.73
C ILE A 282 -19.49 29.89 3.45
N CYS A 283 -18.41 30.50 2.93
CA CYS A 283 -17.21 30.74 3.73
C CYS A 283 -17.54 31.78 4.79
N SER A 284 -17.38 31.43 6.07
CA SER A 284 -17.31 32.40 7.16
C SER A 284 -15.84 32.66 7.44
N ASP A 285 -15.36 33.86 7.11
CA ASP A 285 -14.03 34.33 7.49
C ASP A 285 -13.99 34.59 9.00
N GLU A 286 -13.42 33.67 9.78
CA GLU A 286 -12.94 34.02 11.13
C GLU A 286 -11.50 34.57 11.01
N THR A 287 -11.41 35.88 10.77
CA THR A 287 -10.23 36.65 11.11
C THR A 287 -10.47 37.30 12.46
N GLY A 288 -9.68 36.89 13.46
CA GLY A 288 -9.72 37.48 14.78
C GLY A 288 -9.25 38.94 14.78
N ARG A 289 -10.03 39.81 15.42
CA ARG A 289 -9.56 41.04 16.08
C ARG A 289 -10.69 41.69 16.89
N THR A 290 -10.60 41.67 18.21
CA THR A 290 -11.17 42.73 19.07
C THR A 290 -10.34 42.80 20.35
N ASP A 291 -9.34 43.68 20.33
CA ASP A 291 -8.85 44.33 21.53
C ASP A 291 -9.50 45.71 21.64
N GLU A 292 -9.65 46.14 22.88
CA GLU A 292 -9.88 47.50 23.42
C GLU A 292 -11.30 47.98 23.78
N GLU A 293 -11.44 48.08 25.10
CA GLU A 293 -11.96 49.21 25.88
C GLU A 293 -13.46 49.53 25.87
N SER A 294 -14.11 49.25 27.01
CA SER A 294 -14.90 50.29 27.68
C SER A 294 -14.85 50.12 29.20
N LYS A 295 -14.38 51.19 29.84
CA LYS A 295 -14.26 51.40 31.28
C LYS A 295 -15.66 51.65 31.89
N THR A 296 -15.85 51.08 33.09
CA THR A 296 -16.57 51.62 34.27
C THR A 296 -17.71 52.64 34.07
N SER A 297 -18.89 52.35 34.61
CA SER A 297 -19.41 53.06 35.80
C SER A 297 -20.57 52.30 36.44
N ALA A 298 -20.57 52.33 37.77
CA ALA A 298 -21.64 51.93 38.67
C ALA A 298 -22.88 52.84 38.56
N ALA A 299 -24.05 52.25 38.76
CA ALA A 299 -25.07 52.58 39.77
C ALA A 299 -26.23 51.60 39.64
#